data_AF-A0A6J4UW82-F1
#
_entry.id   AF-A0A6J4UW82-F1
#
_cell.length_a   1.000
_cell.length_b   1.000
_cell.length_c   1.000
_cell.angle_alpha   90.00
_cell.angle_beta   90.00
_cell.angle_gamma   90.00
#
_symmetry.space_group_name_H-M   'P 1'
#
loop_
_entity.id
_entity.type
_entity.pdbx_description
1 polymer ?
#
loop_
_entity_poly.entity_id
_entity_poly.type
_entity_poly.pdbx_seq_one_letter_code
_entity_poly.pdbx_strand_id
1 'polypeptide(L)'
;ASAAQVAEHLDLDWRPLRLDVGTALANLDDLMRLRTSFDLGLLNDIPIIAGLRHARSLGARSFWTGDDADTLLGGYQFLRTEADWPAFLATRIPAIDPPARAIGEHLRMAPGFPFLAPGVIAVARSLRWDDLHVSIPASERTSPPSFVDQFDPDLMAAPTRPWGKVILRRIAEDVLPDDIAWRPKTDLEFGSGMCALEGPLAAEVTSVNRDRLDAMGIRWFNAAHRGVYLRFEALGLRIPTPETGDYPCISCAGGVRIGRRHCPTCGAWPADR
;
A
#
# COMPACT_ATOMS: atom_id res chain seq x y z
N ALA A 1 -7.23 14.68 -9.05
CA ALA A 1 -7.96 15.85 -8.50
C ALA A 1 -7.31 16.32 -7.19
N SER A 2 -7.28 15.49 -6.12
CA SER A 2 -6.79 15.93 -4.80
C SER A 2 -5.35 16.42 -4.75
N ALA A 3 -4.40 15.78 -5.47
CA ALA A 3 -3.00 16.24 -5.48
C ALA A 3 -2.84 17.64 -6.13
N ALA A 4 -3.63 17.93 -7.17
CA ALA A 4 -3.62 19.23 -7.84
C ALA A 4 -4.15 20.32 -6.90
N GLN A 5 -5.26 20.04 -6.22
CA GLN A 5 -5.89 20.94 -5.26
C GLN A 5 -4.96 21.24 -4.07
N VAL A 6 -4.26 20.24 -3.53
CA VAL A 6 -3.27 20.45 -2.46
C VAL A 6 -2.12 21.31 -2.95
N ALA A 7 -1.60 21.05 -4.16
CA ALA A 7 -0.51 21.83 -4.69
C ALA A 7 -0.89 23.27 -4.99
N GLU A 8 -2.09 23.51 -5.53
CA GLU A 8 -2.63 24.86 -5.72
C GLU A 8 -2.83 25.58 -4.38
N HIS A 9 -3.40 24.91 -3.39
CA HIS A 9 -3.65 25.48 -2.07
C HIS A 9 -2.36 25.88 -1.33
N LEU A 10 -1.29 25.10 -1.51
CA LEU A 10 -0.01 25.29 -0.84
C LEU A 10 1.05 26.00 -1.72
N ASP A 11 0.66 26.49 -2.91
CA ASP A 11 1.55 27.12 -3.90
C ASP A 11 2.81 26.27 -4.23
N LEU A 12 2.59 24.99 -4.51
CA LEU A 12 3.66 24.03 -4.83
C LEU A 12 3.82 23.87 -6.34
N ASP A 13 5.06 23.71 -6.82
CA ASP A 13 5.35 23.32 -8.20
C ASP A 13 4.87 21.89 -8.47
N TRP A 14 3.65 21.78 -9.02
CA TRP A 14 3.02 20.50 -9.30
C TRP A 14 3.37 19.97 -10.68
N ARG A 15 3.94 18.76 -10.71
CA ARG A 15 4.30 18.04 -11.93
C ARG A 15 3.51 16.72 -12.04
N PRO A 16 2.33 16.71 -12.68
CA PRO A 16 1.57 15.47 -12.85
C PRO A 16 2.26 14.51 -13.80
N LEU A 17 2.34 13.24 -13.41
CA LEU A 17 2.80 12.14 -14.27
C LEU A 17 1.59 11.31 -14.72
N ARG A 18 1.48 11.07 -16.04
CA ARG A 18 0.51 10.12 -16.60
C ARG A 18 1.29 8.93 -17.15
N LEU A 19 0.93 7.74 -16.70
CA LEU A 19 1.56 6.49 -17.15
C LEU A 19 0.64 5.81 -18.15
N ASP A 20 1.21 5.40 -19.29
CA ASP A 20 0.57 4.40 -20.13
C ASP A 20 0.78 2.99 -19.56
N VAL A 21 -0.01 2.03 -20.06
CA VAL A 21 0.04 0.64 -19.60
C VAL A 21 1.44 0.03 -19.77
N GLY A 22 2.13 0.32 -20.88
CA GLY A 22 3.46 -0.22 -21.14
C GLY A 22 4.50 0.25 -20.13
N THR A 23 4.52 1.54 -19.83
CA THR A 23 5.40 2.15 -18.83
C THR A 23 5.08 1.65 -17.44
N ALA A 24 3.79 1.48 -17.11
CA ALA A 24 3.38 0.96 -15.82
C ALA A 24 3.80 -0.51 -15.62
N LEU A 25 3.65 -1.36 -16.66
CA LEU A 25 4.14 -2.74 -16.65
C LEU A 25 5.68 -2.82 -16.60
N ALA A 26 6.40 -1.91 -17.26
CA ALA A 26 7.87 -1.85 -17.15
C ALA A 26 8.32 -1.49 -15.72
N ASN A 27 7.62 -0.56 -15.06
CA ASN A 27 7.86 -0.26 -13.65
C ASN A 27 7.54 -1.46 -12.75
N LEU A 28 6.48 -2.20 -13.03
CA LEU A 28 6.16 -3.45 -12.32
C LEU A 28 7.29 -4.47 -12.46
N ASP A 29 7.81 -4.69 -13.68
CA ASP A 29 8.92 -5.61 -13.91
C ASP A 29 10.18 -5.23 -13.10
N ASP A 30 10.48 -3.94 -12.99
CA ASP A 30 11.60 -3.45 -12.18
C ASP A 30 11.37 -3.66 -10.68
N LEU A 31 10.14 -3.48 -10.21
CA LEU A 31 9.76 -3.76 -8.82
C LEU A 31 9.83 -5.26 -8.51
N MET A 32 9.41 -6.12 -9.43
CA MET A 32 9.55 -7.58 -9.32
C MET A 32 11.01 -7.98 -9.18
N ARG A 33 11.91 -7.41 -9.98
CA ARG A 33 13.36 -7.65 -9.86
C ARG A 33 13.91 -7.14 -8.55
N LEU A 34 13.51 -5.93 -8.14
CA LEU A 34 13.98 -5.31 -6.90
C LEU A 34 13.58 -6.12 -5.66
N ARG A 35 12.37 -6.70 -5.66
CA ARG A 35 11.81 -7.41 -4.51
C ARG A 35 11.87 -8.93 -4.61
N THR A 36 12.23 -9.47 -5.78
CA THR A 36 12.06 -10.89 -6.13
C THR A 36 10.66 -11.37 -5.75
N SER A 37 9.65 -10.69 -6.27
CA SER A 37 8.25 -10.86 -5.84
C SER A 37 7.28 -10.81 -7.01
N PHE A 38 6.21 -11.58 -6.90
CA PHE A 38 5.02 -11.55 -7.74
C PHE A 38 3.75 -11.24 -6.92
N ASP A 39 3.92 -10.58 -5.78
CA ASP A 39 2.82 -10.04 -4.99
C ASP A 39 2.01 -9.02 -5.81
N LEU A 40 0.70 -9.18 -5.86
CA LEU A 40 -0.20 -8.21 -6.51
C LEU A 40 -0.12 -6.83 -5.83
N GLY A 41 0.28 -6.78 -4.55
CA GLY A 41 0.56 -5.55 -3.82
C GLY A 41 1.59 -4.63 -4.47
N LEU A 42 2.47 -5.15 -5.35
CA LEU A 42 3.43 -4.34 -6.12
C LEU A 42 2.76 -3.28 -7.01
N LEU A 43 1.47 -3.43 -7.34
CA LEU A 43 0.72 -2.39 -8.06
C LEU A 43 0.66 -1.06 -7.29
N ASN A 44 0.71 -1.10 -5.95
CA ASN A 44 0.79 0.09 -5.09
C ASN A 44 2.13 0.82 -5.21
N ASP A 45 3.19 0.12 -5.59
CA ASP A 45 4.57 0.63 -5.63
C ASP A 45 4.91 1.26 -6.99
N ILE A 46 4.15 0.95 -8.06
CA ILE A 46 4.32 1.52 -9.41
C ILE A 46 4.31 3.05 -9.40
N PRO A 47 3.32 3.75 -8.81
CA PRO A 47 3.33 5.21 -8.77
C PRO A 47 4.52 5.77 -7.98
N ILE A 48 5.03 5.03 -6.99
CA ILE A 48 6.19 5.44 -6.19
C ILE A 48 7.44 5.44 -7.06
N ILE A 49 7.79 4.30 -7.68
CA ILE A 49 9.00 4.22 -8.51
C ILE A 49 8.93 5.17 -9.72
N ALA A 50 7.75 5.31 -10.33
CA ALA A 50 7.56 6.23 -11.44
C ALA A 50 7.74 7.70 -11.03
N GLY A 51 7.12 8.11 -9.91
CA GLY A 51 7.26 9.46 -9.37
C GLY A 51 8.71 9.79 -8.97
N LEU A 52 9.40 8.86 -8.32
CA LEU A 52 10.78 9.05 -7.92
C LEU A 52 11.74 9.08 -9.12
N ARG A 53 11.52 8.27 -10.16
CA ARG A 53 12.28 8.35 -11.42
C ARG A 53 12.12 9.73 -12.08
N HIS A 54 10.89 10.24 -12.12
CA HIS A 54 10.62 11.56 -12.67
C HIS A 54 11.29 12.67 -11.84
N ALA A 55 11.14 12.65 -10.52
CA ALA A 55 11.80 13.60 -9.62
C ALA A 55 13.33 13.57 -9.79
N ARG A 56 13.92 12.38 -9.89
CA ARG A 56 15.36 12.21 -10.15
C ARG A 56 15.77 12.78 -11.50
N SER A 57 14.96 12.63 -12.56
CA SER A 57 15.26 13.23 -13.87
C SER A 57 15.27 14.75 -13.84
N LEU A 58 14.58 15.36 -12.86
CA LEU A 58 14.59 16.80 -12.59
C LEU A 58 15.72 17.23 -11.64
N GLY A 59 16.61 16.31 -11.24
CA GLY A 59 17.76 16.59 -10.36
C GLY A 59 17.47 16.43 -8.86
N ALA A 60 16.29 15.95 -8.46
CA ALA A 60 16.01 15.68 -7.05
C ALA A 60 16.94 14.59 -6.51
N ARG A 61 17.46 14.82 -5.30
CA ARG A 61 18.34 13.89 -4.58
C ARG A 61 17.67 13.25 -3.36
N SER A 62 16.51 13.76 -2.98
CA SER A 62 15.74 13.32 -1.83
C SER A 62 14.24 13.41 -2.11
N PHE A 63 13.44 12.67 -1.35
CA PHE A 63 11.98 12.69 -1.43
C PHE A 63 11.36 12.47 -0.06
N TRP A 64 10.12 12.91 0.13
CA TRP A 64 9.37 12.77 1.38
C TRP A 64 8.06 12.06 1.08
N THR A 65 7.64 11.14 1.97
CA THR A 65 6.44 10.33 1.79
C THR A 65 5.64 10.23 3.08
N GLY A 66 4.33 10.08 2.96
CA GLY A 66 3.39 9.88 4.07
C GLY A 66 3.27 8.43 4.53
N ASP A 67 4.19 7.55 4.13
CA ASP A 67 4.18 6.13 4.47
C ASP A 67 4.00 5.88 5.97
N ASP A 68 3.26 4.81 6.28
CA ASP A 68 2.91 4.33 7.63
C ASP A 68 2.08 5.28 8.51
N ALA A 69 1.60 6.42 8.00
CA ALA A 69 0.60 7.22 8.71
C ALA A 69 -0.66 6.40 9.03
N ASP A 70 -1.13 5.57 8.10
CA ASP A 70 -2.27 4.67 8.31
C ASP A 70 -2.00 3.62 9.39
N THR A 71 -0.79 3.04 9.41
CA THR A 71 -0.36 2.11 10.46
C THR A 71 -0.33 2.76 11.84
N LEU A 72 0.25 3.96 11.93
CA LEU A 72 0.54 4.62 13.21
C LEU A 72 -0.66 5.39 13.79
N LEU A 73 -1.66 5.71 12.98
CA LEU A 73 -2.76 6.59 13.37
C LEU A 73 -4.15 5.99 13.04
N GLY A 74 -4.25 4.67 12.84
CA GLY A 74 -5.54 3.98 12.69
C GLY A 74 -6.25 4.28 11.38
N GLY A 75 -5.53 4.31 10.26
CA GLY A 75 -6.10 4.62 8.95
C GLY A 75 -6.70 3.44 8.18
N TYR A 76 -6.35 2.21 8.56
CA TYR A 76 -6.88 1.00 7.93
C TYR A 76 -8.20 0.56 8.56
N GLN A 77 -9.11 0.03 7.73
CA GLN A 77 -10.41 -0.47 8.17
C GLN A 77 -10.28 -1.54 9.28
N PHE A 78 -9.35 -2.48 9.14
CA PHE A 78 -9.14 -3.55 10.13
C PHE A 78 -8.63 -3.04 11.49
N LEU A 79 -8.06 -1.82 11.55
CA LEU A 79 -7.60 -1.21 12.81
C LEU A 79 -8.75 -0.60 13.62
N ARG A 80 -9.94 -0.47 13.04
CA ARG A 80 -11.14 0.01 13.75
C ARG A 80 -11.59 -0.95 14.84
N THR A 81 -11.19 -2.21 14.78
CA THR A 81 -11.55 -3.24 15.76
C THR A 81 -10.34 -3.75 16.54
N GLU A 82 -9.19 -3.08 16.45
CA GLU A 82 -7.99 -3.48 17.20
C GLU A 82 -8.19 -3.20 18.69
N ALA A 83 -8.21 -4.27 19.49
CA ALA A 83 -8.55 -4.22 20.90
C ALA A 83 -7.39 -3.75 21.78
N ASP A 84 -6.15 -4.08 21.40
CA ASP A 84 -4.94 -3.70 22.15
C ASP A 84 -4.01 -2.86 21.27
N TRP A 85 -4.37 -1.58 21.15
CA TRP A 85 -3.61 -0.61 20.35
C TRP A 85 -2.12 -0.50 20.76
N PRO A 86 -1.77 -0.42 22.07
CA PRO A 86 -0.37 -0.44 22.49
C PRO A 86 0.38 -1.72 22.08
N ALA A 87 -0.22 -2.90 22.24
CA ALA A 87 0.43 -4.16 21.83
C ALA A 87 0.58 -4.26 20.31
N PHE A 88 -0.42 -3.80 19.55
CA PHE A 88 -0.34 -3.69 18.10
C PHE A 88 0.84 -2.82 17.68
N LEU A 89 0.98 -1.61 18.22
CA LEU A 89 2.09 -0.72 17.89
C LEU A 89 3.46 -1.27 18.35
N ALA A 90 3.52 -1.90 19.52
CA ALA A 90 4.76 -2.53 20.01
C ALA A 90 5.26 -3.63 19.06
N THR A 91 4.34 -4.37 18.44
CA THR A 91 4.65 -5.40 17.44
C THR A 91 4.96 -4.79 16.08
N ARG A 92 4.17 -3.78 15.67
CA ARG A 92 4.20 -3.27 14.31
C ARG A 92 5.36 -2.31 14.04
N ILE A 93 5.65 -1.38 14.95
CA ILE A 93 6.68 -0.34 14.78
C ILE A 93 8.06 -0.92 14.42
N PRO A 94 8.59 -1.96 15.11
CA PRO A 94 9.88 -2.54 14.76
C PRO A 94 9.92 -3.22 13.39
N ALA A 95 8.76 -3.58 12.85
CA ALA A 95 8.59 -4.25 11.56
C ALA A 95 8.13 -3.31 10.42
N ILE A 96 8.12 -1.99 10.66
CA ILE A 96 7.83 -1.00 9.63
C ILE A 96 9.00 -0.96 8.64
N ASP A 97 8.70 -1.27 7.38
CA ASP A 97 9.63 -1.16 6.25
C ASP A 97 8.87 -0.60 5.04
N PRO A 98 8.81 0.74 4.89
CA PRO A 98 8.07 1.37 3.80
C PRO A 98 8.61 0.94 2.43
N PRO A 99 7.74 0.62 1.45
CA PRO A 99 8.18 0.24 0.12
C PRO A 99 9.06 1.31 -0.55
N ALA A 100 8.76 2.58 -0.29
CA ALA A 100 9.53 3.70 -0.80
C ALA A 100 11.01 3.69 -0.36
N ARG A 101 11.37 3.02 0.75
CA ARG A 101 12.77 2.90 1.20
C ARG A 101 13.62 2.17 0.17
N ALA A 102 13.26 0.93 -0.17
CA ALA A 102 14.01 0.11 -1.11
C ALA A 102 14.03 0.74 -2.53
N ILE A 103 12.92 1.36 -2.93
CA ILE A 103 12.84 2.08 -4.22
C ILE A 103 13.79 3.29 -4.22
N GLY A 104 13.80 4.08 -3.14
CA GLY A 104 14.69 5.22 -2.97
C GLY A 104 16.16 4.82 -3.02
N GLU A 105 16.54 3.76 -2.31
CA GLU A 105 17.89 3.19 -2.33
C GLU A 105 18.30 2.74 -3.74
N HIS A 106 17.42 2.00 -4.44
CA HIS A 106 17.64 1.57 -5.82
C HIS A 106 17.88 2.77 -6.77
N LEU A 107 17.14 3.87 -6.57
CA LEU A 107 17.28 5.09 -7.37
C LEU A 107 18.37 6.04 -6.85
N ARG A 108 19.06 5.70 -5.75
CA ARG A 108 20.06 6.53 -5.06
C ARG A 108 19.50 7.90 -4.64
N MET A 109 18.29 7.90 -4.09
CA MET A 109 17.63 9.08 -3.53
C MET A 109 17.46 8.93 -2.02
N ALA A 110 17.73 9.99 -1.26
CA ALA A 110 17.59 10.00 0.19
C ALA A 110 16.11 10.10 0.61
N PRO A 111 15.56 9.11 1.33
CA PRO A 111 14.18 9.13 1.77
C PRO A 111 13.98 9.99 3.02
N GLY A 112 12.82 10.64 3.11
CA GLY A 112 12.26 11.29 4.29
C GLY A 112 10.95 10.63 4.69
N PHE A 113 10.87 10.14 5.93
CA PHE A 113 9.68 9.49 6.51
C PHE A 113 9.20 10.26 7.74
N PRO A 114 8.47 11.40 7.58
CA PRO A 114 8.08 12.24 8.72
C PRO A 114 7.30 11.50 9.81
N PHE A 115 6.42 10.56 9.43
CA PHE A 115 5.65 9.77 10.38
C PHE A 115 6.49 8.77 11.19
N LEU A 116 7.69 8.42 10.71
CA LEU A 116 8.63 7.56 11.41
C LEU A 116 9.66 8.33 12.23
N ALA A 117 9.54 9.67 12.29
CA ALA A 117 10.40 10.47 13.15
C ALA A 117 10.17 10.08 14.63
N PRO A 118 11.24 10.03 15.47
CA PRO A 118 11.12 9.58 16.86
C PRO A 118 10.06 10.32 17.68
N GLY A 119 9.90 11.63 17.46
CA GLY A 119 8.87 12.43 18.12
C GLY A 119 7.45 12.02 17.71
N VAL A 120 7.21 11.73 16.43
CA VAL A 120 5.89 11.29 15.94
C VAL A 120 5.58 9.88 16.43
N ILE A 121 6.56 8.98 16.45
CA ILE A 121 6.41 7.64 17.03
C ILE A 121 6.08 7.73 18.53
N ALA A 122 6.74 8.62 19.27
CA ALA A 122 6.45 8.83 20.69
C ALA A 122 5.02 9.30 20.92
N VAL A 123 4.53 10.23 20.09
CA VAL A 123 3.11 10.65 20.11
C VAL A 123 2.21 9.46 19.79
N ALA A 124 2.43 8.74 18.68
CA ALA A 124 1.60 7.60 18.29
C ALA A 124 1.47 6.53 19.40
N ARG A 125 2.56 6.26 20.14
CA ARG A 125 2.56 5.34 21.29
C ARG A 125 1.78 5.83 22.51
N SER A 126 1.59 7.14 22.64
CA SER A 126 0.82 7.74 23.73
C SER A 126 -0.69 7.78 23.48
N LEU A 127 -1.10 7.63 22.21
CA LEU A 127 -2.50 7.70 21.78
C LEU A 127 -3.25 6.41 22.13
N ARG A 128 -4.53 6.57 22.40
CA ARG A 128 -5.52 5.50 22.57
C ARG A 128 -6.37 5.38 21.32
N TRP A 129 -7.10 4.27 21.21
CA TRP A 129 -8.00 4.04 20.07
C TRP A 129 -9.01 5.18 19.87
N ASP A 130 -9.56 5.73 20.97
CA ASP A 130 -10.51 6.85 20.94
C ASP A 130 -9.88 8.17 20.45
N ASP A 131 -8.55 8.34 20.52
CA ASP A 131 -7.87 9.51 19.97
C ASP A 131 -7.73 9.43 18.43
N LEU A 132 -7.85 8.22 17.89
CA LEU A 132 -7.61 7.91 16.47
C LEU A 132 -8.90 7.79 15.67
N HIS A 133 -10.02 7.50 16.33
CA HIS A 133 -11.29 7.19 15.69
C HIS A 133 -12.44 8.04 16.19
N VAL A 134 -13.36 8.37 15.28
CA VAL A 134 -14.62 9.06 15.61
C VAL A 134 -15.74 8.59 14.69
N SER A 135 -16.92 8.39 15.23
CA SER A 135 -18.12 8.11 14.43
C SER A 135 -18.78 9.42 14.02
N ILE A 136 -18.83 9.69 12.72
CA ILE A 136 -19.40 10.93 12.16
C ILE A 136 -20.77 10.62 11.53
N PRO A 137 -21.81 11.43 11.78
CA PRO A 137 -23.09 11.28 11.10
C PRO A 137 -22.95 11.31 9.58
N ALA A 138 -23.64 10.40 8.89
CA ALA A 138 -23.63 10.32 7.43
C ALA A 138 -24.19 11.60 6.77
N SER A 139 -25.01 12.37 7.50
CA SER A 139 -25.50 13.68 7.08
C SER A 139 -24.43 14.78 7.08
N GLU A 140 -23.42 14.66 7.95
CA GLU A 140 -22.28 15.59 8.00
C GLU A 140 -21.22 15.23 6.97
N ARG A 141 -20.99 13.92 6.76
CA ARG A 141 -20.05 13.42 5.76
C ARG A 141 -20.66 12.27 4.95
N THR A 142 -21.07 12.62 3.73
CA THR A 142 -21.73 11.69 2.80
C THR A 142 -20.77 10.66 2.19
N SER A 143 -19.48 10.99 2.12
CA SER A 143 -18.44 10.10 1.60
C SER A 143 -18.13 8.97 2.59
N PRO A 144 -17.70 7.78 2.10
CA PRO A 144 -17.23 6.71 2.97
C PRO A 144 -15.88 7.08 3.63
N PRO A 145 -15.53 6.52 4.80
CA PRO A 145 -14.25 6.82 5.44
C PRO A 145 -13.03 6.34 4.64
N SER A 146 -13.20 5.31 3.81
CA SER A 146 -12.21 4.81 2.85
C SER A 146 -12.86 4.33 1.55
N PHE A 147 -12.04 4.15 0.52
CA PHE A 147 -12.49 3.63 -0.78
C PHE A 147 -13.09 2.24 -0.66
N VAL A 148 -12.51 1.35 0.16
CA VAL A 148 -13.03 -0.02 0.31
C VAL A 148 -14.34 -0.08 1.09
N ASP A 149 -14.59 0.89 1.97
CA ASP A 149 -15.84 0.99 2.74
C ASP A 149 -17.07 1.22 1.84
N GLN A 150 -16.89 1.70 0.60
CA GLN A 150 -18.00 1.90 -0.32
C GLN A 150 -18.67 0.59 -0.76
N PHE A 151 -17.98 -0.55 -0.57
CA PHE A 151 -18.47 -1.89 -0.89
C PHE A 151 -19.14 -2.59 0.30
N ASP A 152 -19.23 -1.94 1.46
CA ASP A 152 -19.91 -2.45 2.65
C ASP A 152 -21.32 -1.82 2.73
N PRO A 153 -22.39 -2.54 2.36
CA PRO A 153 -23.73 -1.98 2.33
C PRO A 153 -24.26 -1.60 3.72
N ASP A 154 -23.87 -2.35 4.76
CA ASP A 154 -24.35 -2.12 6.12
C ASP A 154 -23.70 -0.84 6.68
N LEU A 155 -22.40 -0.67 6.46
CA LEU A 155 -21.67 0.55 6.81
C LEU A 155 -22.21 1.78 6.05
N MET A 156 -22.55 1.61 4.77
CA MET A 156 -23.08 2.71 3.96
C MET A 156 -24.51 3.10 4.35
N ALA A 157 -25.31 2.15 4.85
CA ALA A 157 -26.64 2.40 5.39
C ALA A 157 -26.64 2.93 6.84
N ALA A 158 -25.53 2.80 7.57
CA ALA A 158 -25.43 3.23 8.95
C ALA A 158 -25.59 4.75 9.13
N PRO A 159 -26.27 5.21 10.19
CA PRO A 159 -26.49 6.64 10.45
C PRO A 159 -25.18 7.38 10.81
N THR A 160 -24.19 6.65 11.31
CA THR A 160 -22.85 7.18 11.60
C THR A 160 -21.80 6.24 11.02
N ARG A 161 -20.65 6.79 10.62
CA ARG A 161 -19.54 6.05 10.01
C ARG A 161 -18.24 6.31 10.76
N PRO A 162 -17.42 5.28 11.04
CA PRO A 162 -16.17 5.42 11.78
C PRO A 162 -15.04 5.95 10.89
N TRP A 163 -14.53 7.12 11.23
CA TRP A 163 -13.38 7.74 10.59
C TRP A 163 -12.13 7.51 11.42
N GLY A 164 -11.07 7.02 10.78
CA GLY A 164 -9.74 6.87 11.38
C GLY A 164 -8.84 8.08 11.12
N LYS A 165 -7.66 8.10 11.74
CA LYS A 165 -6.67 9.19 11.69
C LYS A 165 -7.21 10.53 12.16
N VAL A 166 -8.20 10.54 13.05
CA VAL A 166 -8.93 11.77 13.44
C VAL A 166 -8.00 12.87 13.89
N ILE A 167 -7.03 12.57 14.76
CA ILE A 167 -6.03 13.54 15.20
C ILE A 167 -5.29 14.21 14.03
N LEU A 168 -4.89 13.44 13.01
CA LEU A 168 -4.23 13.97 11.83
C LEU A 168 -5.19 14.79 10.96
N ARG A 169 -6.45 14.37 10.86
CA ARG A 169 -7.48 15.11 10.11
C ARG A 169 -7.77 16.46 10.75
N ARG A 170 -7.85 16.52 12.08
CA ARG A 170 -8.00 17.77 12.83
C ARG A 170 -6.83 18.73 12.62
N ILE A 171 -5.59 18.21 12.66
CA ILE A 171 -4.41 19.03 12.35
C ILE A 171 -4.42 19.47 10.87
N ALA A 172 -4.89 18.61 9.96
CA ALA A 172 -4.99 18.94 8.55
C ALA A 172 -6.04 20.02 8.26
N GLU A 173 -7.12 20.13 9.03
CA GLU A 173 -8.12 21.21 8.89
C GLU A 173 -7.50 22.61 9.05
N ASP A 174 -6.40 22.73 9.81
CA ASP A 174 -5.73 24.03 10.02
C ASP A 174 -4.93 24.50 8.78
N VAL A 175 -4.61 23.59 7.86
CA VAL A 175 -3.65 23.84 6.77
C VAL A 175 -4.11 23.35 5.39
N LEU A 176 -5.23 22.63 5.30
CA LEU A 176 -5.77 22.07 4.08
C LEU A 176 -7.30 22.29 4.01
N PRO A 177 -7.88 22.34 2.79
CA PRO A 177 -9.32 22.36 2.62
C PRO A 177 -10.02 21.16 3.30
N ASP A 178 -11.26 21.36 3.79
CA ASP A 178 -12.01 20.33 4.52
C ASP A 178 -12.17 19.02 3.73
N ASP A 179 -12.43 19.12 2.43
CA ASP A 179 -12.59 17.98 1.53
C ASP A 179 -11.27 17.19 1.30
N ILE A 180 -10.12 17.82 1.53
CA ILE A 180 -8.82 17.15 1.57
C ILE A 180 -8.56 16.54 2.96
N ALA A 181 -8.73 17.32 4.03
CA ALA A 181 -8.50 16.86 5.40
C ALA A 181 -9.36 15.63 5.75
N TRP A 182 -10.59 15.61 5.24
CA TRP A 182 -11.55 14.52 5.41
C TRP A 182 -11.79 13.71 4.14
N ARG A 183 -10.81 13.69 3.24
CA ARG A 183 -10.86 12.79 2.09
C ARG A 183 -10.95 11.33 2.55
N PRO A 184 -11.75 10.48 1.88
CA PRO A 184 -11.70 9.04 2.07
C PRO A 184 -10.28 8.51 1.90
N LYS A 185 -9.84 7.60 2.77
CA LYS A 185 -8.59 6.87 2.58
C LYS A 185 -8.68 6.04 1.29
N THR A 186 -7.69 6.14 0.41
CA THR A 186 -7.64 5.35 -0.83
C THR A 186 -6.23 4.81 -0.97
N ASP A 187 -6.09 3.50 -1.19
CA ASP A 187 -4.79 2.88 -1.46
C ASP A 187 -4.17 3.47 -2.74
N LEU A 188 -2.84 3.45 -2.84
CA LEU A 188 -2.13 4.02 -3.97
C LEU A 188 -2.54 3.36 -5.28
N GLU A 189 -2.76 2.06 -5.28
CA GLU A 189 -3.24 1.31 -6.44
C GLU A 189 -4.54 1.89 -7.01
N PHE A 190 -5.56 2.07 -6.17
CA PHE A 190 -6.84 2.62 -6.61
C PHE A 190 -6.74 4.12 -6.92
N GLY A 191 -6.05 4.88 -6.07
CA GLY A 191 -5.94 6.35 -6.19
C GLY A 191 -5.13 6.79 -7.42
N SER A 192 -4.17 5.98 -7.86
CA SER A 192 -3.39 6.21 -9.09
C SER A 192 -3.99 5.53 -10.32
N GLY A 193 -4.94 4.61 -10.15
CA GLY A 193 -5.54 3.82 -11.22
C GLY A 193 -4.72 2.60 -11.65
N MET A 194 -3.70 2.18 -10.88
CA MET A 194 -2.93 0.97 -11.20
C MET A 194 -3.75 -0.32 -11.12
N CYS A 195 -4.90 -0.33 -10.43
CA CYS A 195 -5.85 -1.45 -10.49
C CYS A 195 -6.31 -1.75 -11.94
N ALA A 196 -6.24 -0.77 -12.86
CA ALA A 196 -6.53 -0.98 -14.26
C ALA A 196 -5.56 -1.97 -14.95
N LEU A 197 -4.39 -2.24 -14.35
CA LEU A 197 -3.44 -3.24 -14.83
C LEU A 197 -3.91 -4.68 -14.57
N GLU A 198 -4.84 -4.89 -13.64
CA GLU A 198 -5.37 -6.24 -13.38
C GLU A 198 -5.99 -6.88 -14.63
N GLY A 199 -6.67 -6.09 -15.47
CA GLY A 199 -7.27 -6.56 -16.73
C GLY A 199 -6.21 -7.07 -17.72
N PRO A 200 -5.24 -6.24 -18.14
CA PRO A 200 -4.11 -6.67 -18.96
C PRO A 200 -3.34 -7.85 -18.39
N LEU A 201 -3.06 -7.88 -17.09
CA LEU A 201 -2.37 -8.99 -16.43
C LEU A 201 -3.19 -10.28 -16.48
N ALA A 202 -4.50 -10.20 -16.19
CA ALA A 202 -5.40 -11.35 -16.29
C ALA A 202 -5.50 -11.89 -17.72
N ALA A 203 -5.40 -11.02 -18.72
CA ALA A 203 -5.43 -11.40 -20.13
C ALA A 203 -4.17 -12.17 -20.58
N GLU A 204 -3.05 -12.09 -19.85
CA GLU A 204 -1.87 -12.95 -20.09
C GLU A 204 -2.15 -14.44 -19.77
N VAL A 205 -3.20 -14.73 -19.00
CA VAL A 205 -3.58 -16.09 -18.60
C VAL A 205 -4.44 -16.75 -19.68
N THR A 206 -3.83 -17.63 -20.46
CA THR A 206 -4.48 -18.39 -21.53
C THR A 206 -4.91 -19.78 -21.04
N SER A 207 -5.74 -20.48 -21.81
CA SER A 207 -6.06 -21.89 -21.50
C SER A 207 -4.81 -22.78 -21.46
N VAL A 208 -3.78 -22.46 -22.23
CA VAL A 208 -2.53 -23.24 -22.33
C VAL A 208 -1.70 -23.13 -21.05
N ASN A 209 -1.59 -21.94 -20.46
CA ASN A 209 -0.78 -21.74 -19.26
C ASN A 209 -1.56 -21.94 -17.96
N ARG A 210 -2.90 -21.81 -17.97
CA ARG A 210 -3.75 -21.95 -16.78
C ARG A 210 -3.59 -23.29 -16.09
N ASP A 211 -3.67 -24.40 -16.83
CA ASP A 211 -3.58 -25.75 -16.26
C ASP A 211 -2.23 -25.97 -15.59
N ARG A 212 -1.15 -25.46 -16.20
CA ARG A 212 0.20 -25.49 -15.62
C ARG A 212 0.26 -24.69 -14.32
N LEU A 213 -0.29 -23.48 -14.29
CA LEU A 213 -0.28 -22.61 -13.11
C LEU A 213 -1.11 -23.21 -11.97
N ASP A 214 -2.26 -23.82 -12.27
CA ASP A 214 -3.10 -24.45 -11.27
C ASP A 214 -2.46 -25.72 -10.70
N ALA A 215 -1.69 -26.46 -11.51
CA ALA A 215 -0.91 -27.61 -11.07
C ALA A 215 0.27 -27.27 -10.14
N MET A 216 0.68 -26.00 -10.03
CA MET A 216 1.77 -25.57 -9.15
C MET A 216 1.43 -25.61 -7.66
N GLY A 217 0.14 -25.69 -7.30
CA GLY A 217 -0.31 -25.64 -5.91
C GLY A 217 -0.22 -24.26 -5.24
N ILE A 218 0.12 -23.21 -5.99
CA ILE A 218 0.11 -21.83 -5.52
C ILE A 218 -1.33 -21.35 -5.33
N ARG A 219 -1.63 -20.70 -4.20
CA ARG A 219 -2.93 -20.07 -3.98
C ARG A 219 -3.01 -18.76 -4.77
N TRP A 220 -3.68 -18.81 -5.90
CA TRP A 220 -3.93 -17.64 -6.74
C TRP A 220 -5.12 -16.81 -6.23
N PHE A 221 -4.93 -15.50 -5.98
CA PHE A 221 -6.00 -14.61 -5.50
C PHE A 221 -7.03 -14.30 -6.58
N ASN A 222 -6.56 -14.08 -7.80
CA ASN A 222 -7.38 -13.83 -8.98
C ASN A 222 -6.59 -14.16 -10.27
N ALA A 223 -7.14 -13.83 -11.44
CA ALA A 223 -6.46 -14.02 -12.72
C ALA A 223 -5.28 -13.05 -12.91
N ALA A 224 -5.34 -11.83 -12.38
CA ALA A 224 -4.24 -10.87 -12.43
C ALA A 224 -3.00 -11.39 -11.69
N HIS A 225 -3.16 -11.99 -10.50
CA HIS A 225 -2.05 -12.59 -9.74
C HIS A 225 -1.32 -13.69 -10.54
N ARG A 226 -2.05 -14.49 -11.33
CA ARG A 226 -1.45 -15.44 -12.28
C ARG A 226 -0.66 -14.73 -13.38
N GLY A 227 -1.19 -13.63 -13.92
CA GLY A 227 -0.47 -12.78 -14.88
C GLY A 227 0.82 -12.19 -14.31
N VAL A 228 0.77 -11.64 -13.10
CA VAL A 228 1.95 -11.14 -12.36
C VAL A 228 3.00 -12.25 -12.22
N TYR A 229 2.59 -13.48 -11.90
CA TYR A 229 3.50 -14.62 -11.86
C TYR A 229 4.09 -15.00 -13.23
N LEU A 230 3.29 -14.98 -14.31
CA LEU A 230 3.80 -15.24 -15.67
C LEU A 230 4.88 -14.23 -16.06
N ARG A 231 4.70 -12.95 -15.72
CA ARG A 231 5.74 -11.92 -15.90
C ARG A 231 6.96 -12.21 -15.04
N PHE A 232 6.79 -12.51 -13.76
CA PHE A 232 7.87 -12.88 -12.85
C PHE A 232 8.72 -14.03 -13.40
N GLU A 233 8.10 -15.07 -13.95
CA GLU A 233 8.78 -16.20 -14.59
C GLU A 233 9.48 -15.78 -15.89
N ALA A 234 8.85 -14.96 -16.73
CA ALA A 234 9.44 -14.43 -17.96
C ALA A 234 10.68 -13.55 -17.70
N LEU A 235 10.75 -12.92 -16.52
CA LEU A 235 11.92 -12.18 -16.03
C LEU A 235 13.07 -13.10 -15.54
N GLY A 236 12.86 -14.41 -15.55
CA GLY A 236 13.82 -15.40 -15.07
C GLY A 236 13.92 -15.47 -13.53
N LEU A 237 12.99 -14.85 -12.82
CA LEU A 237 12.95 -14.87 -11.36
C LEU A 237 12.43 -16.22 -10.86
N ARG A 238 12.88 -16.61 -9.66
CA ARG A 238 12.49 -17.87 -9.03
C ARG A 238 12.02 -17.60 -7.61
N ILE A 239 11.07 -18.40 -7.15
CA ILE A 239 10.59 -18.37 -5.78
C ILE A 239 11.78 -18.68 -4.85
N PRO A 240 12.15 -17.77 -3.94
CA PRO A 240 13.26 -18.01 -3.03
C PRO A 240 12.96 -19.19 -2.10
N THR A 241 13.86 -20.16 -2.01
CA THR A 241 13.75 -21.26 -1.05
C THR A 241 13.94 -20.74 0.38
N PRO A 242 13.24 -21.29 1.39
CA PRO A 242 13.43 -20.90 2.79
C PRO A 242 14.88 -21.06 3.25
N GLU A 243 15.42 -20.05 3.92
CA GLU A 243 16.74 -20.09 4.55
C GLU A 243 16.64 -20.34 6.07
N THR A 244 17.79 -20.36 6.76
CA THR A 244 17.79 -20.46 8.22
C THR A 244 17.11 -19.25 8.84
N GLY A 245 16.04 -19.47 9.60
CA GLY A 245 15.21 -18.40 10.18
C GLY A 245 13.93 -18.11 9.39
N ASP A 246 13.66 -18.87 8.32
CA ASP A 246 12.43 -18.82 7.56
C ASP A 246 11.55 -20.06 7.80
N TYR A 247 10.26 -19.91 7.51
CA TYR A 247 9.33 -21.02 7.27
C TYR A 247 8.82 -20.97 5.82
N PRO A 248 8.42 -22.11 5.22
CA PRO A 248 7.87 -22.13 3.87
C PRO A 248 6.45 -21.54 3.85
N CYS A 249 6.21 -20.60 2.95
CA CYS A 249 4.88 -20.04 2.71
C CYS A 249 3.87 -21.14 2.31
N ILE A 250 2.67 -21.15 2.91
CA ILE A 250 1.62 -22.12 2.57
C ILE A 250 1.09 -22.00 1.13
N SER A 251 1.34 -20.88 0.46
CA SER A 251 0.92 -20.65 -0.92
C SER A 251 2.04 -20.99 -1.89
N CYS A 252 3.14 -20.23 -1.86
CA CYS A 252 4.18 -20.38 -2.88
C CYS A 252 5.37 -21.25 -2.46
N ALA A 253 5.37 -21.79 -1.24
CA ALA A 253 6.50 -22.48 -0.61
C ALA A 253 7.79 -21.64 -0.44
N GLY A 254 7.77 -20.35 -0.82
CA GLY A 254 8.89 -19.45 -0.66
C GLY A 254 9.20 -19.12 0.80
N GLY A 255 10.45 -18.73 1.08
CA GLY A 255 10.92 -18.36 2.41
C GLY A 255 10.18 -17.15 3.00
N VAL A 256 9.67 -17.30 4.22
CA VAL A 256 9.08 -16.22 5.01
C VAL A 256 9.74 -16.19 6.38
N ARG A 257 10.31 -15.04 6.74
CA ARG A 257 11.00 -14.86 8.03
C ARG A 257 10.06 -15.16 9.21
N ILE A 258 10.56 -15.90 10.20
CA ILE A 258 9.82 -16.18 11.45
C ILE A 258 9.35 -14.86 12.09
N GLY A 259 8.08 -14.82 12.50
CA GLY A 259 7.41 -13.63 13.04
C GLY A 259 6.72 -12.75 11.99
N ARG A 260 6.99 -12.94 10.69
CA ARG A 260 6.23 -12.31 9.60
C ARG A 260 5.10 -13.24 9.17
N ARG A 261 3.91 -12.70 8.93
CA ARG A 261 2.74 -13.47 8.43
C ARG A 261 2.36 -13.16 6.98
N HIS A 262 2.97 -12.16 6.37
CA HIS A 262 2.80 -11.81 4.96
C HIS A 262 3.95 -12.39 4.13
N CYS A 263 3.68 -13.16 3.08
CA CYS A 263 4.73 -13.66 2.21
C CYS A 263 5.29 -12.53 1.33
N PRO A 264 6.59 -12.16 1.43
CA PRO A 264 7.16 -11.11 0.59
C PRO A 264 7.19 -11.47 -0.90
N THR A 265 7.14 -12.76 -1.24
CA THR A 265 7.25 -13.26 -2.61
C THR A 265 5.92 -13.30 -3.35
N CYS A 266 4.83 -13.74 -2.70
CA CYS A 266 3.55 -13.97 -3.38
C CYS A 266 2.36 -13.19 -2.79
N GLY A 267 2.58 -12.38 -1.76
CA GLY A 267 1.50 -11.60 -1.13
C GLY A 267 0.55 -12.38 -0.22
N ALA A 268 0.77 -13.69 -0.01
CA ALA A 268 -0.15 -14.49 0.81
C ALA A 268 -0.21 -13.98 2.26
N TRP A 269 -1.43 -13.84 2.78
CA TRP A 269 -1.75 -13.58 4.18
C TRP A 269 -2.95 -14.42 4.63
N PRO A 270 -2.85 -15.20 5.72
CA PRO A 270 -1.59 -15.61 6.35
C PRO A 270 -0.71 -16.44 5.40
N ALA A 271 0.60 -16.28 5.55
CA ALA A 271 1.60 -17.11 4.88
C ALA A 271 1.96 -18.36 5.70
N ASP A 272 1.66 -18.36 7.00
CA ASP A 272 1.78 -19.48 7.92
C ASP A 272 0.55 -20.40 7.87
N ARG A 273 0.69 -21.61 8.43
CA ARG A 273 -0.39 -22.61 8.55
C ARG A 273 -1.34 -22.30 9.69
#